data_AF-A0A7U9THJ3-F1
#
_entry.id   AF-A0A7U9THJ3-F1
#
_cell.length_a   1.000
_cell.length_b   1.000
_cell.length_c   1.000
_cell.angle_alpha   90.00
_cell.angle_beta   90.00
_cell.angle_gamma   90.00
#
_symmetry.space_group_name_H-M   'P 1'
#
loop_
_entity.id
_entity.type
_entity.pdbx_description
1 polymer ?
#
loop_
_entity_poly.entity_id
_entity_poly.type
_entity_poly.pdbx_seq_one_letter_code
_entity_poly.pdbx_strand_id
1 'polypeptide(L)'
;MNTINEKVYSLAMADPMIILDMYCKNIDDSLKKDVVKLYQDHMEVSTAILNAMLIFILKYKEGYIPHYQYMVSALNGWLKHVKTPEDALLKLIRPKSKKKTYKKKQAVSEPDWMDDYVKSLEKMET
;
A
#
# COMPACT_ATOMS: atom_id res chain seq x y z
N MET A 1 -19.68 -11.98 -3.30
CA MET A 1 -18.76 -11.54 -2.24
C MET A 1 -18.71 -10.01 -2.24
N ASN A 2 -18.45 -9.36 -1.09
CA ASN A 2 -18.29 -7.90 -1.01
C ASN A 2 -16.93 -7.52 -1.61
N THR A 3 -16.91 -6.66 -2.63
CA THR A 3 -15.69 -6.21 -3.35
C THR A 3 -14.59 -5.64 -2.44
N ILE A 4 -14.98 -5.08 -1.29
CA ILE A 4 -14.04 -4.57 -0.27
C ILE A 4 -13.26 -5.70 0.41
N ASN A 5 -13.93 -6.80 0.74
CA ASN A 5 -13.30 -7.93 1.44
C ASN A 5 -12.31 -8.66 0.52
N GLU A 6 -12.63 -8.78 -0.76
CA GLU A 6 -11.72 -9.34 -1.77
C GLU A 6 -10.45 -8.47 -1.87
N LYS A 7 -10.62 -7.15 -1.99
CA LYS A 7 -9.52 -6.18 -2.02
C LYS A 7 -8.62 -6.24 -0.78
N VAL A 8 -9.22 -6.36 0.42
CA VAL A 8 -8.48 -6.55 1.68
C VAL A 8 -7.73 -7.90 1.69
N TYR A 9 -8.37 -8.96 1.21
CA TYR A 9 -7.76 -10.28 1.15
C TYR A 9 -6.57 -10.32 0.19
N SER A 10 -6.70 -9.74 -1.00
CA SER A 10 -5.59 -9.59 -1.96
C SER A 10 -4.42 -8.82 -1.34
N LEU A 11 -4.69 -7.73 -0.62
CA LEU A 11 -3.66 -7.00 0.11
C LEU A 11 -3.01 -7.83 1.22
N ALA A 12 -3.75 -8.71 1.89
CA ALA A 12 -3.20 -9.56 2.94
C ALA A 12 -2.27 -10.66 2.39
N MET A 13 -2.63 -11.22 1.23
CA MET A 13 -1.91 -12.32 0.57
C MET A 13 -0.72 -11.85 -0.27
N ALA A 14 -0.66 -10.55 -0.60
CA ALA A 14 0.42 -9.99 -1.38
C ALA A 14 1.79 -10.16 -0.69
N ASP A 15 2.76 -10.76 -1.41
CA ASP A 15 4.15 -10.72 -0.98
C ASP A 15 4.67 -9.26 -1.10
N PRO A 16 5.23 -8.67 -0.04
CA PRO A 16 5.80 -7.33 -0.10
C PRO A 16 6.88 -7.18 -1.17
N MET A 17 7.62 -8.24 -1.53
CA MET A 17 8.61 -8.19 -2.61
C MET A 17 7.96 -7.98 -3.97
N ILE A 18 6.81 -8.60 -4.23
CA ILE A 18 6.04 -8.37 -5.46
C ILE A 18 5.60 -6.91 -5.53
N ILE A 19 5.16 -6.33 -4.41
CA ILE A 19 4.79 -4.90 -4.32
C ILE A 19 5.98 -4.00 -4.68
N LEU A 20 7.18 -4.33 -4.19
CA LEU A 20 8.39 -3.58 -4.51
C LEU A 20 8.72 -3.66 -5.99
N ASP A 21 8.66 -4.84 -6.59
CA ASP A 21 8.95 -5.03 -8.01
C ASP A 21 7.96 -4.28 -8.92
N MET A 22 6.70 -4.16 -8.51
CA MET A 22 5.67 -3.43 -9.28
C MET A 22 5.77 -1.91 -9.15
N TYR A 23 6.10 -1.39 -7.96
CA TYR A 23 5.96 0.05 -7.67
C TYR A 23 7.27 0.78 -7.40
N CYS A 24 8.36 0.08 -7.08
CA CYS A 24 9.64 0.69 -6.80
C CYS A 24 10.45 0.84 -8.10
N LYS A 25 10.99 2.04 -8.34
CA LYS A 25 11.78 2.32 -9.56
C LYS A 25 13.21 1.83 -9.45
N ASN A 26 13.83 2.04 -8.29
CA ASN A 26 15.19 1.65 -7.99
C ASN A 26 15.20 1.08 -6.57
N ILE A 27 15.58 -0.19 -6.44
CA ILE A 27 15.69 -0.84 -5.15
C ILE A 27 16.97 -1.67 -5.09
N ASP A 28 17.74 -1.48 -4.03
CA ASP A 28 18.90 -2.28 -3.70
C ASP A 28 18.59 -3.28 -2.57
N ASP A 29 19.50 -4.23 -2.36
CA ASP A 29 19.32 -5.30 -1.39
C ASP A 29 19.25 -4.80 0.07
N SER A 30 19.84 -3.65 0.39
CA SER A 30 19.71 -3.05 1.72
C SER A 30 18.29 -2.56 1.96
N LEU A 31 17.67 -1.91 0.98
CA LEU A 31 16.28 -1.48 1.07
C LEU A 31 15.31 -2.66 1.13
N LYS A 32 15.58 -3.75 0.39
CA LYS A 32 14.81 -5.00 0.51
C LYS A 32 14.89 -5.57 1.93
N LYS A 33 16.09 -5.59 2.54
CA LYS A 33 16.28 -6.03 3.93
C LYS A 33 15.53 -5.13 4.92
N ASP A 34 15.52 -3.81 4.70
CA ASP A 34 14.75 -2.87 5.53
C ASP A 34 13.25 -3.17 5.49
N VAL A 35 12.71 -3.56 4.33
CA VAL A 35 11.31 -3.99 4.21
C VAL A 35 11.07 -5.30 4.93
N VAL A 36 11.92 -6.33 4.73
CA VAL A 36 11.78 -7.61 5.46
C VAL A 36 11.78 -7.35 6.98
N LYS A 37 12.72 -6.54 7.45
CA LYS A 37 12.83 -6.19 8.86
C LYS A 37 11.57 -5.50 9.38
N LEU A 38 10.98 -4.57 8.62
CA LEU A 38 9.72 -3.92 8.99
C LEU A 38 8.60 -4.94 9.24
N TYR A 39 8.49 -5.99 8.42
CA TYR A 39 7.44 -7.01 8.55
C TYR A 39 7.72 -7.97 9.71
N GLN A 40 8.99 -8.27 9.97
CA GLN A 40 9.39 -9.10 11.12
C GLN A 40 9.17 -8.39 12.45
N ASP A 41 9.52 -7.11 12.53
CA ASP A 41 9.42 -6.31 13.75
C ASP A 41 7.98 -5.89 14.10
N HIS A 42 7.05 -6.01 13.13
CA HIS A 42 5.65 -5.63 13.28
C HIS A 42 4.69 -6.76 12.89
N MET A 43 5.03 -8.01 13.23
CA MET A 43 4.21 -9.19 12.95
C MET A 43 2.83 -9.11 13.62
N GLU A 44 2.67 -8.32 14.69
CA GLU A 44 1.39 -8.04 15.34
C GLU A 44 0.44 -7.18 14.50
N VAL A 45 0.97 -6.47 13.49
CA VAL A 45 0.18 -5.65 12.57
C VAL A 45 -0.28 -6.52 11.40
N SER A 46 -1.55 -6.39 11.02
CA SER A 46 -2.08 -7.10 9.86
C SER A 46 -1.26 -6.82 8.60
N THR A 47 -0.86 -7.88 7.89
CA THR A 47 -0.11 -7.80 6.62
C THR A 47 -0.81 -6.91 5.60
N ALA A 48 -2.14 -6.92 5.56
CA ALA A 48 -2.91 -6.03 4.68
C ALA A 48 -2.67 -4.54 4.98
N ILE A 49 -2.52 -4.17 6.25
CA ILE A 49 -2.22 -2.79 6.67
C ILE A 49 -0.79 -2.42 6.27
N LEU A 50 0.17 -3.33 6.48
CA LEU A 50 1.57 -3.11 6.10
C LEU A 50 1.72 -2.96 4.58
N ASN A 51 1.13 -3.86 3.81
CA ASN A 51 1.13 -3.83 2.35
C ASN A 51 0.43 -2.57 1.83
N ALA A 52 -0.70 -2.19 2.43
CA ALA A 52 -1.39 -0.95 2.09
C ALA A 52 -0.54 0.30 2.33
N MET A 53 0.15 0.35 3.47
CA MET A 53 1.06 1.44 3.81
C MET A 53 2.25 1.49 2.85
N LEU A 54 2.82 0.33 2.50
CA LEU A 54 3.95 0.24 1.58
C LEU A 54 3.59 0.81 0.21
N ILE A 55 2.46 0.38 -0.37
CA ILE A 55 1.93 0.91 -1.63
C ILE A 55 1.69 2.42 -1.52
N PHE A 56 1.13 2.89 -0.40
CA PHE A 56 0.89 4.31 -0.18
C PHE A 56 2.19 5.12 -0.19
N ILE A 57 3.24 4.65 0.51
CA ILE A 57 4.55 5.31 0.54
C ILE A 57 5.15 5.37 -0.87
N LEU A 58 5.17 4.24 -1.59
CA LEU A 58 5.73 4.16 -2.93
C LEU A 58 5.00 5.11 -3.88
N LYS A 59 3.68 5.19 -3.84
CA LYS A 59 2.92 6.16 -4.63
C LYS A 59 3.14 7.61 -4.25
N TYR A 60 3.28 7.88 -2.96
CA TYR A 60 3.49 9.24 -2.48
C TYR A 60 4.89 9.75 -2.83
N LYS A 61 5.88 8.84 -2.79
CA LYS A 61 7.28 9.11 -3.12
C LYS A 61 7.64 8.72 -4.55
N GLU A 62 6.67 8.63 -5.47
CA GLU A 62 6.91 8.42 -6.90
C GLU A 62 7.79 7.20 -7.26
N GLY A 63 7.67 6.13 -6.48
CA GLY A 63 8.39 4.87 -6.63
C GLY A 63 9.72 4.79 -5.88
N TYR A 64 9.99 5.72 -4.96
CA TYR A 64 11.16 5.65 -4.07
C TYR A 64 10.78 5.10 -2.70
N ILE A 65 11.44 4.01 -2.31
CA ILE A 65 11.28 3.44 -0.98
C ILE A 65 12.24 4.10 0.02
N PRO A 66 11.76 4.56 1.19
CA PRO A 66 12.62 5.11 2.22
C PRO A 66 13.17 4.01 3.14
N HIS A 67 14.22 4.33 3.89
CA HIS A 67 14.82 3.43 4.88
C HIS A 67 13.87 3.06 6.01
N TYR A 68 14.21 1.95 6.69
CA TYR A 68 13.44 1.34 7.79
C TYR A 68 12.88 2.36 8.81
N GLN A 69 13.72 3.28 9.34
CA GLN A 69 13.28 4.25 10.36
C GLN A 69 12.13 5.15 9.90
N TYR A 70 12.13 5.53 8.62
CA TYR A 70 11.04 6.31 8.05
C TYR A 70 9.77 5.48 7.94
N MET A 71 9.89 4.23 7.48
CA MET A 71 8.76 3.31 7.36
C MET A 71 8.10 3.04 8.72
N VAL A 72 8.89 2.81 9.77
CA VAL A 72 8.39 2.66 11.15
C VAL A 72 7.67 3.92 11.61
N SER A 73 8.25 5.10 11.34
CA SER A 73 7.61 6.38 11.70
C SER A 73 6.29 6.59 10.96
N ALA A 74 6.24 6.22 9.67
CA ALA A 74 5.04 6.26 8.86
C ALA A 74 3.97 5.28 9.37
N LEU A 75 4.38 4.06 9.73
CA LEU A 75 3.52 3.02 10.29
C LEU A 75 2.91 3.48 11.61
N ASN A 76 3.72 3.96 12.55
CA ASN A 76 3.25 4.52 13.82
C ASN A 76 2.29 5.70 13.62
N GLY A 77 2.51 6.53 12.59
CA GLY A 77 1.58 7.58 12.20
C GLY A 77 0.25 7.03 11.65
N TRP A 78 0.30 5.94 10.88
CA TRP A 78 -0.87 5.25 10.34
C TRP A 78 -1.70 4.58 11.42
N LEU A 79 -1.08 3.83 12.33
CA LEU A 79 -1.75 3.05 13.38
C LEU A 79 -2.56 3.92 14.35
N LYS A 80 -2.30 5.23 14.42
CA LYS A 80 -3.14 6.18 15.16
C LYS A 80 -4.55 6.34 14.57
N HIS A 81 -4.71 6.11 13.28
CA HIS A 81 -5.95 6.37 12.53
C HIS A 81 -6.47 5.18 11.73
N VAL A 82 -5.64 4.14 11.56
CA VAL A 82 -5.93 2.93 10.80
C VAL A 82 -5.85 1.78 11.78
N LYS A 83 -7.01 1.22 12.15
CA LYS A 83 -7.08 0.09 13.08
C LYS A 83 -7.44 -1.22 12.39
N THR A 84 -8.12 -1.13 11.24
CA THR A 84 -8.52 -2.30 10.47
C THR A 84 -7.94 -2.28 9.04
N PRO A 85 -7.84 -3.44 8.38
CA PRO A 85 -7.45 -3.51 6.97
C PRO A 85 -8.35 -2.69 6.03
N GLU A 86 -9.64 -2.57 6.34
CA GLU A 86 -10.58 -1.75 5.57
C GLU A 86 -10.24 -0.26 5.68
N ASP A 87 -9.85 0.23 6.87
CA ASP A 87 -9.38 1.60 7.06
C ASP A 87 -8.13 1.89 6.21
N ALA A 88 -7.22 0.90 6.12
CA ALA A 88 -6.00 0.97 5.33
C ALA A 88 -6.31 1.06 3.84
N LEU A 89 -7.22 0.21 3.36
CA LEU A 89 -7.72 0.23 1.99
C LEU A 89 -8.41 1.57 1.67
N LEU A 90 -9.23 2.09 2.57
CA LEU A 90 -9.88 3.39 2.40
C LEU A 90 -8.85 4.53 2.29
N LYS A 91 -7.75 4.48 3.05
CA LYS A 91 -6.64 5.45 2.94
C LYS A 91 -5.93 5.39 1.60
N LEU A 92 -5.80 4.21 1.00
CA LEU A 92 -5.24 4.00 -0.33
C LEU A 92 -6.13 4.50 -1.46
N ILE A 93 -7.43 4.23 -1.36
CA ILE A 93 -8.42 4.59 -2.39
C ILE A 93 -8.74 6.08 -2.35
N ARG A 94 -8.69 6.70 -1.16
CA ARG A 94 -8.95 8.14 -1.03
C ARG A 94 -8.01 8.91 -1.97
N PRO A 95 -8.55 9.61 -2.98
CA PRO A 95 -7.73 10.41 -3.87
C PRO A 95 -6.98 11.42 -3.02
N LYS A 96 -5.70 11.67 -3.35
CA LYS A 96 -4.88 12.73 -2.73
C LYS A 96 -5.81 13.91 -2.47
N SER A 97 -6.10 14.23 -1.20
CA SER A 97 -6.83 15.45 -0.91
C SER A 97 -5.94 16.54 -1.47
N LYS A 98 -6.28 17.07 -2.64
CA LYS A 98 -5.63 18.25 -3.19
C LYS A 98 -5.69 19.23 -2.03
N LYS A 99 -4.54 19.66 -1.52
CA LYS A 99 -4.46 20.81 -0.61
C LYS A 99 -5.47 21.82 -1.16
N LYS A 100 -6.42 22.27 -0.33
CA LYS A 100 -7.56 23.09 -0.74
C LYS A 100 -7.06 24.29 -1.56
N THR A 101 -7.00 24.15 -2.87
CA THR A 101 -7.14 25.26 -3.81
C THR A 101 -8.53 25.05 -4.37
N TYR A 102 -9.46 25.92 -3.97
CA TYR A 102 -10.83 25.94 -4.48
C TYR A 102 -10.80 25.83 -6.01
N LYS A 103 -11.29 24.72 -6.58
CA LYS A 103 -12.02 24.69 -7.86
C LYS A 103 -12.59 23.30 -8.18
N LYS A 104 -13.90 23.33 -8.45
CA LYS A 104 -14.86 22.40 -9.09
C LYS A 104 -14.71 20.88 -8.91
N LYS A 105 -15.81 20.28 -8.43
CA LYS A 105 -16.13 18.85 -8.37
C LYS A 105 -15.83 18.17 -9.71
N GLN A 106 -15.05 17.10 -9.67
CA GLN A 106 -14.90 16.14 -10.76
C GLN A 106 -15.20 14.76 -10.19
N ALA A 107 -16.03 14.00 -10.91
CA ALA A 107 -16.51 12.69 -10.53
C ALA A 107 -15.33 11.74 -10.23
N VAL A 108 -15.45 10.99 -9.13
CA VAL A 108 -14.45 10.08 -8.61
C VAL A 108 -14.48 8.80 -9.44
N SER A 109 -13.40 8.46 -10.14
CA SER A 109 -13.18 7.08 -10.60
C SER A 109 -12.31 6.35 -9.57
N GLU A 110 -12.61 5.08 -9.33
CA GLU A 110 -11.69 4.20 -8.61
C GLU A 110 -10.33 4.20 -9.33
N PRO A 111 -9.21 4.16 -8.59
CA PRO A 111 -7.88 4.23 -9.20
C PRO A 111 -7.47 2.85 -9.78
N ASP A 112 -7.15 2.81 -11.08
CA ASP A 112 -6.91 1.62 -11.94
C ASP A 112 -5.89 0.58 -11.43
N TRP A 113 -4.94 1.00 -10.59
CA TRP A 113 -3.86 0.13 -10.10
C TRP A 113 -4.31 -1.10 -9.29
N MET A 114 -5.50 -1.03 -8.68
CA MET A 114 -6.05 -2.14 -7.91
C MET A 114 -6.46 -3.27 -8.86
N ASP A 115 -7.02 -2.89 -10.01
CA ASP A 115 -7.44 -3.82 -11.05
C ASP A 115 -6.22 -4.39 -11.78
N ASP A 116 -5.14 -3.62 -11.95
CA ASP A 116 -3.88 -4.11 -12.50
C ASP A 116 -3.22 -5.17 -11.59
N TYR A 117 -3.31 -5.00 -10.27
CA TYR A 117 -2.80 -5.98 -9.31
C TYR A 117 -3.66 -7.25 -9.28
N VAL A 118 -5.00 -7.12 -9.29
CA VAL A 118 -5.90 -8.29 -9.35
C VAL A 118 -5.69 -9.06 -10.66
N LYS A 119 -5.56 -8.36 -11.80
CA LYS A 119 -5.26 -8.97 -13.09
C LYS A 119 -3.90 -9.67 -13.15
N SER A 120 -2.89 -9.17 -12.44
CA SER A 120 -1.58 -9.82 -12.41
C SER A 120 -1.61 -11.11 -11.58
N LEU A 121 -2.41 -11.15 -10.51
CA LEU A 121 -2.65 -12.37 -9.73
C LEU A 121 -3.39 -13.43 -10.56
N GLU A 122 -4.44 -13.06 -11.28
CA GLU A 122 -5.19 -13.99 -12.16
C GLU A 122 -4.31 -14.59 -13.28
N LYS A 123 -3.32 -13.84 -13.77
CA LYS A 123 -2.39 -14.31 -14.81
C LYS A 123 -1.31 -15.27 -14.31
N MET A 124 -1.03 -15.32 -13.01
CA MET A 124 -0.02 -16.23 -12.45
C MET A 124 -0.58 -17.60 -12.06
N GLU A 125 -1.91 -17.76 -11.97
CA GLU A 125 -2.57 -19.04 -11.69
C GLU A 125 -2.90 -19.87 -12.95
N THR A 126 -2.52 -19.44 -14.16
CA THR A 126 -2.73 -20.18 -15.43
C THR A 126 -1.41 -20.69 -16.00
#